data_AF-A0A8H8UAH5-F1
#
_entry.id   AF-A0A8H8UAH5-F1
#
_cell.length_a   1.000
_cell.length_b   1.000
_cell.length_c   1.000
_cell.angle_alpha   90.00
_cell.angle_beta   90.00
_cell.angle_gamma   90.00
#
_symmetry.space_group_name_H-M   'P 1'
#
loop_
_entity.id
_entity.type
_entity.pdbx_description
1 polymer ?
#
loop_
_entity_poly.entity_id
_entity_poly.type
_entity_poly.pdbx_seq_one_letter_code
_entity_poly.pdbx_strand_id
1 'polypeptide(L)'
;MEATSTTAVGLENQNEAPDHSHPAVQQFLQSREALILQEKERRSDYAFRQSLSPTAIHACKIVSALRFEEQRTVWAHENEMFPGMMFNIAKPQMESTKLWRIVEKMPKGTLLHCHLGAMVDLEWVFNEAFSTPGMCISAKAPLVTKESRQSVSVQFKQCSTAICEGPLIWSSQYIAGTWVPVALAANTFPDTGKRGFVDWMKELCSITQAESLQHHLGLDDVWRKIQGGFGILGPIIYYEPIMRAFLWKFFETLVEDRVKWVEIRAVFATPFTRQGADSPTEDLTAVLGVINEVVENFKAANDFWGAVSFGLR
;
A
#
# COMPACT_ATOMS: atom_id res chain seq x y z
N MET A 1 26.21 33.12 61.30
CA MET A 1 24.79 32.79 61.09
C MET A 1 24.02 34.07 61.24
N GLU A 2 23.61 34.69 60.15
CA GLU A 2 22.37 35.46 60.09
C GLU A 2 22.03 35.69 58.63
N ALA A 3 20.78 35.39 58.30
CA ALA A 3 20.29 35.06 56.98
C ALA A 3 20.09 36.30 56.12
N THR A 4 20.69 36.32 54.94
CA THR A 4 20.30 37.22 53.86
C THR A 4 18.96 36.73 53.30
N SER A 5 17.92 37.50 53.62
CA SER A 5 16.56 37.37 53.10
C SER A 5 16.57 37.47 51.58
N THR A 6 16.45 36.33 50.90
CA THR A 6 16.12 36.26 49.49
C THR A 6 14.64 36.60 49.37
N THR A 7 14.33 37.84 49.00
CA THR A 7 12.99 38.25 48.61
C THR A 7 12.54 37.39 47.44
N ALA A 8 11.61 36.47 47.71
CA ALA A 8 10.86 35.76 46.70
C ALA A 8 10.11 36.81 45.87
N VAL A 9 10.56 37.01 44.63
CA VAL A 9 9.82 37.77 43.63
C VAL A 9 8.56 36.97 43.33
N GLY A 10 7.42 37.54 43.75
CA GLY A 10 6.10 36.95 43.57
C GLY A 10 5.84 36.64 42.10
N LEU A 11 5.67 35.35 41.81
CA LEU A 11 5.15 34.84 40.56
C LEU A 11 3.61 34.89 40.62
N GLU A 12 3.04 36.09 40.56
CA GLU A 12 1.59 36.28 40.43
C GLU A 12 1.28 37.36 39.38
N ASN A 13 1.18 36.91 38.13
CA ASN A 13 0.30 37.45 37.09
C ASN A 13 0.21 36.44 35.95
N GLN A 14 -0.63 35.41 36.10
CA GLN A 14 -0.79 34.32 35.15
C GLN A 14 -1.70 34.64 33.94
N ASN A 15 -1.75 35.88 33.43
CA ASN A 15 -2.57 36.17 32.25
C ASN A 15 -2.15 37.38 31.40
N GLU A 16 -0.99 38.01 31.65
CA GLU A 16 -0.47 39.03 30.74
C GLU A 16 0.49 38.37 29.75
N ALA A 17 0.21 38.53 28.45
CA ALA A 17 1.12 38.12 27.40
C ALA A 17 2.49 38.80 27.66
N PRO A 18 3.60 38.07 27.54
CA PRO A 18 4.92 38.62 27.85
C PRO A 18 5.18 39.88 27.02
N ASP A 19 5.64 40.94 27.68
CA ASP A 19 6.02 42.18 27.01
C ASP A 19 7.15 41.92 26.01
N HIS A 20 6.81 41.94 24.73
CA HIS A 20 7.74 41.70 23.64
C HIS A 20 8.87 42.74 23.57
N SER A 21 8.72 43.90 24.22
CA SER A 21 9.78 44.91 24.28
C SER A 21 10.80 44.66 25.40
N HIS A 22 10.52 43.75 26.34
CA HIS A 22 11.40 43.44 27.45
C HIS A 22 12.72 42.79 26.97
N PRO A 23 13.90 43.22 27.46
CA PRO A 23 15.20 42.73 26.98
C PRO A 23 15.36 41.20 27.03
N ALA A 24 14.86 40.57 28.09
CA ALA A 24 14.91 39.11 28.23
C ALA A 24 14.07 38.38 27.16
N VAL A 25 12.90 38.92 26.78
CA VAL A 25 12.04 38.36 25.72
C VAL A 25 12.72 38.52 24.36
N GLN A 26 13.32 39.68 24.09
CA GLN A 26 14.12 39.91 22.88
C GLN A 26 15.31 38.95 22.78
N GLN A 27 16.07 38.75 23.87
CA GLN A 27 17.18 37.80 23.89
C GLN A 27 16.71 36.36 23.65
N PHE A 28 15.57 35.96 24.24
CA PHE A 28 14.97 34.66 23.99
C PHE A 28 14.59 34.48 22.51
N LEU A 29 13.91 35.46 21.91
CA LEU A 29 13.52 35.41 20.50
C LEU A 29 14.73 35.33 19.57
N GLN A 30 15.78 36.11 19.84
CA GLN A 30 17.04 36.04 19.08
C GLN A 30 17.72 34.67 19.21
N SER A 31 17.79 34.13 20.43
CA SER A 31 18.37 32.80 20.69
C SER A 31 17.58 31.70 20.00
N ARG A 32 16.25 31.80 20.00
CA ARG A 32 15.34 30.88 19.30
C ARG A 32 15.55 30.93 17.78
N GLU A 33 15.63 32.12 17.19
CA GLU A 33 15.90 32.27 15.75
C GLU A 33 17.29 31.72 15.37
N ALA A 34 18.31 31.95 16.21
CA ALA A 34 19.64 31.38 16.00
C ALA A 34 19.62 29.85 16.01
N LEU A 35 18.89 29.22 16.94
CA LEU A 35 18.70 27.76 16.97
C LEU A 35 17.97 27.25 15.74
N ILE A 36 16.90 27.93 15.29
CA ILE A 36 16.17 27.55 14.08
C ILE A 36 17.06 27.62 12.83
N LEU A 37 17.94 28.63 12.74
CA LEU A 37 18.90 28.73 11.64
C LEU A 37 19.91 27.58 11.70
N GLN A 38 20.45 27.28 12.89
CA GLN A 38 21.37 26.16 13.08
C GLN A 38 20.73 24.81 12.73
N GLU A 39 19.46 24.59 13.08
CA GLU A 39 18.71 23.41 12.68
C GLU A 39 18.56 23.33 11.15
N LYS A 40 18.22 24.45 10.50
CA LYS A 40 18.08 24.52 9.04
C LYS A 40 19.39 24.18 8.32
N GLU A 41 20.53 24.59 8.86
CA GLU A 41 21.86 24.27 8.33
C GLU A 41 22.22 22.78 8.45
N ARG A 42 21.65 22.09 9.45
CA ARG A 42 21.92 20.67 9.72
C ARG A 42 20.98 19.70 8.99
N ARG A 43 20.00 20.20 8.22
CA ARG A 43 19.08 19.33 7.49
C ARG A 43 19.80 18.55 6.40
N SER A 44 19.37 17.32 6.14
CA SER A 44 19.90 16.47 5.07
C SER A 44 19.78 17.10 3.68
N ASP A 45 18.79 17.98 3.48
CA ASP A 45 18.55 18.70 2.23
C ASP A 45 19.21 20.08 2.16
N TYR A 46 19.99 20.52 3.16
CA TYR A 46 20.52 21.89 3.21
C TYR A 46 21.29 22.29 1.95
N ALA A 47 22.30 21.51 1.56
CA ALA A 47 23.11 21.79 0.37
C ALA A 47 22.26 21.86 -0.91
N PHE A 48 21.29 20.95 -1.05
CA PHE A 48 20.36 20.94 -2.17
C PHE A 48 19.51 22.22 -2.21
N ARG A 49 19.01 22.65 -1.05
CA ARG A 49 18.23 23.89 -0.92
C ARG A 49 19.01 25.14 -1.30
N GLN A 50 20.32 25.18 -1.03
CA GLN A 50 21.19 26.30 -1.45
C GLN A 50 21.41 26.34 -2.97
N SER A 51 21.27 25.19 -3.66
CA SER A 51 21.46 25.08 -5.11
C SER A 51 20.18 25.30 -5.94
N LEU A 52 19.06 25.63 -5.30
CA LEU A 52 17.78 25.76 -5.99
C LEU A 52 17.78 26.93 -6.99
N SER A 53 17.26 26.67 -8.19
CA SER A 53 17.01 27.73 -9.16
C SER A 53 15.91 28.69 -8.69
N PRO A 54 15.83 29.92 -9.22
CA PRO A 54 14.75 30.86 -8.91
C PRO A 54 13.35 30.25 -9.12
N THR A 55 13.18 29.45 -10.17
CA THR A 55 11.93 28.72 -10.45
C THR A 55 11.60 27.70 -9.37
N ALA A 56 12.59 26.91 -8.93
CA ALA A 56 12.39 25.92 -7.88
C ALA A 56 12.07 26.57 -6.53
N ILE A 57 12.73 27.69 -6.21
CA ILE A 57 12.43 28.50 -5.01
C ILE A 57 10.97 28.99 -5.06
N HIS A 58 10.52 29.49 -6.22
CA HIS A 58 9.13 29.93 -6.39
C HIS A 58 8.13 28.77 -6.25
N ALA A 59 8.41 27.62 -6.86
CA ALA A 59 7.59 26.42 -6.71
C ALA A 59 7.51 25.97 -5.24
N CYS A 60 8.62 25.97 -4.50
CA CYS A 60 8.63 25.66 -3.06
C CYS A 60 7.75 26.60 -2.24
N LYS A 61 7.72 27.89 -2.57
CA LYS A 61 6.83 28.88 -1.92
C LYS A 61 5.36 28.54 -2.17
N ILE A 62 4.99 28.21 -3.40
CA ILE A 62 3.62 27.80 -3.75
C ILE A 62 3.21 26.53 -3.00
N VAL A 63 4.04 25.48 -3.06
CA VAL A 63 3.75 24.20 -2.38
C VAL A 63 3.64 24.38 -0.87
N SER A 64 4.48 25.24 -0.29
CA SER A 64 4.43 25.55 1.14
C SER A 64 3.13 26.30 1.50
N ALA A 65 2.73 27.30 0.71
CA ALA A 65 1.47 28.02 0.92
C ALA A 65 0.26 27.08 0.84
N LEU A 66 0.23 26.18 -0.16
CA LEU A 66 -0.81 25.16 -0.30
C LEU A 66 -0.85 24.22 0.91
N ARG A 67 0.32 23.76 1.38
CA ARG A 67 0.40 22.91 2.58
C ARG A 67 -0.16 23.62 3.82
N PHE A 68 0.15 24.90 4.03
CA PHE A 68 -0.40 25.68 5.15
C PHE A 68 -1.91 25.88 5.03
N GLU A 69 -2.41 26.19 3.83
CA GLU A 69 -3.85 26.32 3.55
C GLU A 69 -4.58 24.99 3.83
N GLU A 70 -4.07 23.88 3.31
CA GLU A 70 -4.64 22.55 3.48
C GLU A 70 -4.63 22.12 4.95
N GLN A 71 -3.54 22.38 5.68
CA GLN A 71 -3.48 22.06 7.11
C GLN A 71 -4.50 22.84 7.94
N ARG A 72 -4.83 24.09 7.57
CA ARG A 72 -5.83 24.91 8.26
C ARG A 72 -7.27 24.57 7.87
N THR A 73 -7.50 24.05 6.67
CA THR A 73 -8.86 23.90 6.10
C THR A 73 -9.33 22.46 6.02
N VAL A 74 -8.43 21.52 5.72
CA VAL A 74 -8.73 20.10 5.53
C VAL A 74 -8.39 19.32 6.79
N TRP A 75 -7.19 19.52 7.33
CA TRP A 75 -6.64 18.74 8.44
C TRP A 75 -6.81 19.41 9.81
N ALA A 76 -7.86 20.23 9.96
CA ALA A 76 -8.16 20.95 11.19
C ALA A 76 -9.11 20.15 12.09
N HIS A 77 -8.94 20.31 13.40
CA HIS A 77 -9.70 19.60 14.43
C HIS A 77 -11.22 19.74 14.31
N GLU A 78 -11.72 20.86 13.76
CA GLU A 78 -13.15 21.13 13.60
C GLU A 78 -13.87 20.10 12.70
N ASN A 79 -13.12 19.40 11.83
CA ASN A 79 -13.66 18.37 10.95
C ASN A 79 -13.33 16.93 11.42
N GLU A 80 -12.75 16.75 12.62
CA GLU A 80 -12.23 15.47 13.13
C GLU A 80 -11.19 14.77 12.21
N MET A 81 -10.70 15.47 11.19
CA MET A 81 -9.67 15.00 10.26
C MET A 81 -8.30 15.52 10.70
N PHE A 82 -7.34 14.61 10.86
CA PHE A 82 -5.98 14.98 11.29
C PHE A 82 -4.91 14.10 10.64
N PRO A 83 -3.68 14.64 10.44
CA PRO A 83 -2.58 13.84 9.93
C PRO A 83 -2.23 12.72 10.92
N GLY A 84 -2.14 11.49 10.44
CA GLY A 84 -1.87 10.31 11.26
C GLY A 84 -3.11 9.54 11.72
N MET A 85 -4.31 9.96 11.32
CA MET A 85 -5.50 9.09 11.41
C MET A 85 -5.39 7.88 10.47
N MET A 86 -6.30 6.90 10.61
CA MET A 86 -6.26 5.69 9.80
C MET A 86 -6.34 6.00 8.30
N PHE A 87 -5.42 5.42 7.53
CA PHE A 87 -5.26 5.73 6.11
C PHE A 87 -6.55 5.56 5.30
N ASN A 88 -7.32 4.49 5.56
CA ASN A 88 -8.58 4.24 4.86
C ASN A 88 -9.63 5.35 5.10
N ILE A 89 -9.56 6.05 6.24
CA ILE A 89 -10.42 7.20 6.54
C ILE A 89 -9.86 8.47 5.90
N ALA A 90 -8.54 8.67 5.97
CA ALA A 90 -7.87 9.84 5.42
C ALA A 90 -7.85 9.88 3.89
N LYS A 91 -7.82 8.72 3.23
CA LYS A 91 -7.53 8.57 1.80
C LYS A 91 -8.49 9.37 0.89
N PRO A 92 -9.83 9.26 1.01
CA PRO A 92 -10.74 10.01 0.13
C PRO A 92 -10.55 11.53 0.24
N GLN A 93 -10.28 12.01 1.46
CA GLN A 93 -10.01 13.42 1.70
C GLN A 93 -8.64 13.84 1.14
N MET A 94 -7.60 13.03 1.35
CA MET A 94 -6.26 13.25 0.82
C MET A 94 -6.26 13.36 -0.71
N GLU A 95 -6.93 12.45 -1.40
CA GLU A 95 -6.99 12.42 -2.88
C GLU A 95 -7.70 13.65 -3.48
N SER A 96 -8.55 14.32 -2.68
CA SER A 96 -9.21 15.55 -3.11
C SER A 96 -8.28 16.78 -3.11
N THR A 97 -7.12 16.72 -2.42
CA THR A 97 -6.33 17.91 -2.13
C THR A 97 -5.44 18.35 -3.29
N LYS A 98 -5.13 19.66 -3.33
CA LYS A 98 -4.21 20.22 -4.34
C LYS A 98 -2.79 19.66 -4.17
N LEU A 99 -2.37 19.42 -2.93
CA LEU A 99 -1.04 18.89 -2.65
C LEU A 99 -0.89 17.46 -3.19
N TRP A 100 -1.90 16.60 -3.02
CA TRP A 100 -1.91 15.25 -3.59
C TRP A 100 -1.74 15.27 -5.11
N ARG A 101 -2.52 16.11 -5.81
CA ARG A 101 -2.42 16.29 -7.28
C ARG A 101 -1.05 16.76 -7.76
N ILE A 102 -0.32 17.50 -6.92
CA ILE A 102 1.07 17.89 -7.21
C ILE A 102 1.98 16.67 -7.06
N VAL A 103 1.85 15.93 -5.95
CA VAL A 103 2.66 14.73 -5.66
C VAL A 103 2.48 13.64 -6.72
N GLU A 104 1.27 13.41 -7.22
CA GLU A 104 0.98 12.49 -8.33
C GLU A 104 1.79 12.84 -9.59
N LYS A 105 2.01 14.13 -9.86
CA LYS A 105 2.75 14.61 -11.04
C LYS A 105 4.25 14.73 -10.84
N MET A 106 4.75 14.60 -9.60
CA MET A 106 6.18 14.72 -9.32
C MET A 106 6.96 13.54 -9.91
N PRO A 107 8.12 13.77 -10.54
CA PRO A 107 9.01 12.69 -10.93
C PRO A 107 9.66 12.07 -9.68
N LYS A 108 9.06 11.00 -9.17
CA LYS A 108 9.46 10.34 -7.90
C LYS A 108 10.75 9.54 -8.04
N GLY A 109 11.19 9.27 -9.27
CA GLY A 109 12.45 8.60 -9.53
C GLY A 109 12.33 7.10 -9.33
N THR A 110 12.57 6.61 -8.11
CA THR A 110 12.75 5.18 -7.85
C THR A 110 11.90 4.67 -6.68
N LEU A 111 11.40 3.43 -6.79
CA LEU A 111 10.75 2.69 -5.71
C LEU A 111 11.72 1.62 -5.18
N LEU A 112 12.41 1.92 -4.08
CA LEU A 112 13.50 1.09 -3.57
C LEU A 112 13.07 0.00 -2.57
N HIS A 113 11.79 -0.05 -2.24
CA HIS A 113 11.24 -1.04 -1.33
C HIS A 113 9.80 -1.36 -1.71
N CYS A 114 9.59 -2.57 -2.22
CA CYS A 114 8.25 -3.09 -2.47
C CYS A 114 8.22 -4.62 -2.37
N HIS A 115 7.06 -5.18 -2.03
CA HIS A 115 6.82 -6.62 -2.04
C HIS A 115 5.97 -6.97 -3.25
N LEU A 116 6.46 -7.85 -4.13
CA LEU A 116 5.86 -8.11 -5.45
C LEU A 116 4.35 -8.36 -5.37
N GLY A 117 3.91 -9.23 -4.46
CA GLY A 117 2.51 -9.66 -4.35
C GLY A 117 1.52 -8.58 -3.88
N ALA A 118 1.98 -7.37 -3.56
CA ALA A 118 1.14 -6.27 -3.07
C ALA A 118 1.12 -5.05 -4.01
N MET A 119 1.69 -5.17 -5.21
CA MET A 119 1.97 -4.01 -6.07
C MET A 119 0.93 -3.70 -7.14
N VAL A 120 -0.07 -4.58 -7.35
CA VAL A 120 -1.14 -4.37 -8.33
C VAL A 120 -2.48 -4.41 -7.62
N ASP A 121 -3.41 -3.60 -8.11
CA ASP A 121 -4.78 -3.53 -7.61
C ASP A 121 -5.45 -4.92 -7.58
N LEU A 122 -6.09 -5.24 -6.46
CA LEU A 122 -6.68 -6.56 -6.21
C LEU A 122 -7.80 -6.89 -7.20
N GLU A 123 -8.61 -5.90 -7.59
CA GLU A 123 -9.68 -6.12 -8.57
C GLU A 123 -9.10 -6.47 -9.94
N TRP A 124 -7.99 -5.83 -10.34
CA TRP A 124 -7.25 -6.26 -11.53
C TRP A 124 -6.76 -7.70 -11.40
N VAL A 125 -6.12 -8.06 -10.28
CA VAL A 125 -5.56 -9.42 -10.06
C VAL A 125 -6.64 -10.50 -10.17
N PHE A 126 -7.79 -10.31 -9.52
CA PHE A 126 -8.86 -11.30 -9.57
C PHE A 126 -9.51 -11.36 -10.96
N ASN A 127 -9.67 -10.22 -11.65
CA ASN A 127 -10.17 -10.22 -13.02
C ASN A 127 -9.24 -10.93 -14.00
N GLU A 128 -7.93 -10.79 -13.83
CA GLU A 128 -6.93 -11.53 -14.61
C GLU A 128 -7.03 -13.04 -14.33
N ALA A 129 -7.21 -13.43 -13.06
CA ALA A 129 -7.40 -14.83 -12.68
C ALA A 129 -8.66 -15.45 -13.31
N PHE A 130 -9.77 -14.70 -13.41
CA PHE A 130 -10.99 -15.19 -14.06
C PHE A 130 -10.85 -15.32 -15.58
N SER A 131 -10.05 -14.45 -16.18
CA SER A 131 -9.84 -14.40 -17.63
C SER A 131 -8.80 -15.43 -18.08
N THR A 132 -7.96 -15.91 -17.15
CA THR A 132 -6.93 -16.90 -17.40
C THR A 132 -7.51 -18.32 -17.44
N PRO A 133 -7.40 -19.05 -18.58
CA PRO A 133 -7.92 -20.40 -18.70
C PRO A 133 -7.28 -21.40 -17.73
N GLY A 134 -8.11 -22.22 -17.09
CA GLY A 134 -7.69 -23.30 -16.19
C GLY A 134 -7.52 -22.89 -14.73
N MET A 135 -7.66 -21.60 -14.40
CA MET A 135 -7.64 -21.18 -13.00
C MET A 135 -8.85 -21.74 -12.24
N CYS A 136 -8.57 -22.34 -11.10
CA CYS A 136 -9.55 -22.98 -10.24
C CYS A 136 -9.46 -22.46 -8.81
N ILE A 137 -10.58 -22.59 -8.10
CA ILE A 137 -10.73 -22.29 -6.68
C ILE A 137 -11.22 -23.55 -5.95
N SER A 138 -10.79 -23.72 -4.71
CA SER A 138 -11.23 -24.78 -3.80
C SER A 138 -11.41 -24.24 -2.39
N ALA A 139 -12.28 -24.86 -1.61
CA ALA A 139 -12.56 -24.50 -0.22
C ALA A 139 -12.53 -25.74 0.68
N LYS A 140 -12.21 -25.55 1.96
CA LYS A 140 -12.18 -26.64 2.95
C LYS A 140 -13.57 -27.09 3.40
N ALA A 141 -14.63 -26.36 3.06
CA ALA A 141 -16.02 -26.66 3.36
C ALA A 141 -16.95 -25.87 2.41
N PRO A 142 -18.24 -26.23 2.32
CA PRO A 142 -19.25 -25.42 1.65
C PRO A 142 -19.32 -23.98 2.16
N LEU A 143 -19.44 -23.01 1.25
CA LEU A 143 -19.47 -21.57 1.50
C LEU A 143 -20.87 -20.97 1.31
N VAL A 144 -21.89 -21.64 1.88
CA VAL A 144 -23.31 -21.31 1.67
C VAL A 144 -23.70 -19.98 2.35
N THR A 145 -23.23 -19.73 3.57
CA THR A 145 -23.60 -18.54 4.36
C THR A 145 -22.50 -17.48 4.36
N LYS A 146 -22.84 -16.25 4.75
CA LYS A 146 -21.84 -15.15 4.86
C LYS A 146 -20.75 -15.48 5.87
N GLU A 147 -21.11 -16.12 6.98
CA GLU A 147 -20.20 -16.51 8.05
C GLU A 147 -19.21 -17.57 7.57
N SER A 148 -19.68 -18.56 6.79
CA SER A 148 -18.80 -19.57 6.18
C SER A 148 -17.79 -18.93 5.21
N ARG A 149 -18.23 -17.92 4.44
CA ARG A 149 -17.36 -17.15 3.52
C ARG A 149 -16.30 -16.31 4.23
N GLN A 150 -16.51 -15.96 5.50
CA GLN A 150 -15.54 -15.18 6.29
C GLN A 150 -14.55 -16.06 7.06
N SER A 151 -14.96 -17.28 7.43
CA SER A 151 -14.18 -18.16 8.32
C SER A 151 -13.44 -19.28 7.60
N VAL A 152 -13.93 -19.73 6.45
CA VAL A 152 -13.33 -20.84 5.70
C VAL A 152 -12.36 -20.31 4.65
N SER A 153 -11.10 -20.76 4.71
CA SER A 153 -10.08 -20.38 3.73
C SER A 153 -10.33 -21.01 2.37
N VAL A 154 -10.02 -20.24 1.32
CA VAL A 154 -9.99 -20.71 -0.07
C VAL A 154 -8.57 -20.84 -0.59
N GLN A 155 -8.41 -21.65 -1.63
CA GLN A 155 -7.15 -21.85 -2.33
C GLN A 155 -7.35 -21.72 -3.82
N PHE A 156 -6.29 -21.28 -4.51
CA PHE A 156 -6.26 -21.16 -5.96
C PHE A 156 -5.19 -22.07 -6.54
N LYS A 157 -5.44 -22.57 -7.75
CA LYS A 157 -4.48 -23.38 -8.49
C LYS A 157 -4.81 -23.34 -9.97
N GLN A 158 -3.79 -23.48 -10.82
CA GLN A 158 -4.01 -23.86 -12.21
C GLN A 158 -4.39 -25.35 -12.31
N CYS A 159 -5.38 -25.65 -13.15
CA CYS A 159 -5.80 -27.01 -13.50
C CYS A 159 -6.04 -27.14 -15.01
N SER A 160 -5.33 -28.05 -15.66
CA SER A 160 -5.49 -28.40 -17.07
C SER A 160 -6.80 -29.14 -17.35
N THR A 161 -7.33 -29.85 -16.36
CA THR A 161 -8.50 -30.73 -16.44
C THR A 161 -9.65 -30.25 -15.56
N ALA A 162 -9.93 -28.95 -15.56
CA ALA A 162 -11.10 -28.40 -14.87
C ALA A 162 -12.41 -28.75 -15.61
N ILE A 163 -12.81 -30.03 -15.57
CA ILE A 163 -14.13 -30.46 -16.03
C ILE A 163 -15.09 -30.35 -14.84
N CYS A 164 -16.05 -29.45 -14.99
CA CYS A 164 -17.09 -29.18 -14.01
C CYS A 164 -18.17 -30.26 -14.10
N GLU A 165 -18.15 -31.25 -13.20
CA GLU A 165 -19.29 -32.19 -13.05
C GLU A 165 -19.91 -32.16 -11.64
N GLY A 166 -19.39 -31.33 -10.73
CA GLY A 166 -19.80 -31.30 -9.32
C GLY A 166 -20.46 -29.98 -8.87
N PRO A 167 -21.11 -29.98 -7.69
CA PRO A 167 -21.64 -28.77 -7.06
C PRO A 167 -20.54 -27.73 -6.81
N LEU A 168 -20.86 -26.45 -6.99
CA LEU A 168 -19.94 -25.33 -6.72
C LEU A 168 -19.77 -25.06 -5.23
N ILE A 169 -18.71 -24.31 -4.87
CA ILE A 169 -18.37 -23.95 -3.47
C ILE A 169 -19.52 -23.26 -2.72
N TRP A 170 -20.52 -22.70 -3.40
CA TRP A 170 -21.70 -22.05 -2.80
C TRP A 170 -22.82 -23.03 -2.41
N SER A 171 -22.73 -24.30 -2.83
CA SER A 171 -23.74 -25.33 -2.59
C SER A 171 -23.47 -26.11 -1.31
N SER A 172 -24.53 -26.46 -0.57
CA SER A 172 -24.44 -27.38 0.58
C SER A 172 -23.96 -28.78 0.19
N GLN A 173 -24.05 -29.14 -1.09
CA GLN A 173 -23.58 -30.40 -1.64
C GLN A 173 -22.11 -30.36 -2.10
N TYR A 174 -21.43 -29.21 -1.95
CA TYR A 174 -20.02 -29.09 -2.30
C TYR A 174 -19.16 -30.07 -1.50
N ILE A 175 -18.35 -30.86 -2.22
CA ILE A 175 -17.39 -31.77 -1.61
C ILE A 175 -16.11 -30.96 -1.34
N ALA A 176 -15.76 -30.81 -0.06
CA ALA A 176 -14.58 -30.08 0.39
C ALA A 176 -13.31 -30.53 -0.37
N GLY A 177 -12.50 -29.55 -0.79
CA GLY A 177 -11.27 -29.80 -1.54
C GLY A 177 -11.45 -29.94 -3.06
N THR A 178 -12.69 -30.06 -3.57
CA THR A 178 -12.95 -30.14 -5.01
C THR A 178 -12.60 -28.82 -5.70
N TRP A 179 -11.79 -28.90 -6.75
CA TRP A 179 -11.43 -27.74 -7.58
C TRP A 179 -12.55 -27.42 -8.56
N VAL A 180 -12.97 -26.16 -8.60
CA VAL A 180 -13.97 -25.67 -9.55
C VAL A 180 -13.42 -24.48 -10.34
N PRO A 181 -13.82 -24.28 -11.61
CA PRO A 181 -13.38 -23.14 -12.40
C PRO A 181 -13.67 -21.82 -11.68
N VAL A 182 -12.65 -20.97 -11.50
CA VAL A 182 -12.80 -19.73 -10.75
C VAL A 182 -13.78 -18.76 -11.41
N ALA A 183 -13.77 -18.70 -12.75
CA ALA A 183 -14.70 -17.85 -13.50
C ALA A 183 -16.16 -18.25 -13.27
N LEU A 184 -16.44 -19.55 -13.19
CA LEU A 184 -17.78 -20.05 -12.89
C LEU A 184 -18.18 -19.72 -11.45
N ALA A 185 -17.31 -20.00 -10.47
CA ALA A 185 -17.54 -19.68 -9.07
C ALA A 185 -17.80 -18.17 -8.87
N ALA A 186 -17.05 -17.30 -9.54
CA ALA A 186 -17.24 -15.86 -9.48
C ALA A 186 -18.58 -15.43 -10.08
N ASN A 187 -18.92 -15.92 -11.27
CA ASN A 187 -20.18 -15.54 -11.94
C ASN A 187 -21.43 -15.99 -11.17
N THR A 188 -21.36 -17.12 -10.47
CA THR A 188 -22.47 -17.66 -9.67
C THR A 188 -22.38 -17.29 -8.19
N PHE A 189 -21.57 -16.31 -7.83
CA PHE A 189 -21.46 -15.88 -6.43
C PHE A 189 -22.82 -15.39 -5.90
N PRO A 190 -23.22 -15.79 -4.69
CA PRO A 190 -24.55 -15.49 -4.16
C PRO A 190 -24.93 -14.00 -4.24
N ASP A 191 -26.16 -13.75 -4.72
CA ASP A 191 -26.87 -12.47 -4.79
C ASP A 191 -26.27 -11.36 -5.68
N THR A 192 -24.96 -11.37 -5.90
CA THR A 192 -24.20 -10.23 -6.43
C THR A 192 -23.27 -10.61 -7.59
N GLY A 193 -23.16 -11.90 -7.90
CA GLY A 193 -22.36 -12.43 -9.01
C GLY A 193 -20.89 -11.99 -8.93
N LYS A 194 -20.28 -11.85 -10.11
CA LYS A 194 -18.83 -11.60 -10.24
C LYS A 194 -18.34 -10.40 -9.41
N ARG A 195 -19.13 -9.32 -9.33
CA ARG A 195 -18.76 -8.13 -8.55
C ARG A 195 -18.67 -8.43 -7.07
N GLY A 196 -19.67 -9.08 -6.49
CA GLY A 196 -19.64 -9.45 -5.07
C GLY A 196 -18.56 -10.47 -4.75
N PHE A 197 -18.22 -11.36 -5.69
CA PHE A 197 -17.05 -12.23 -5.54
C PHE A 197 -15.76 -11.41 -5.42
N VAL A 198 -15.56 -10.41 -6.29
CA VAL A 198 -14.38 -9.54 -6.22
C VAL A 198 -14.33 -8.76 -4.91
N ASP A 199 -15.45 -8.19 -4.48
CA ASP A 199 -15.53 -7.47 -3.20
C ASP A 199 -15.18 -8.39 -2.02
N TRP A 200 -15.72 -9.62 -2.01
CA TRP A 200 -15.38 -10.63 -1.00
C TRP A 200 -13.89 -11.01 -1.03
N MET A 201 -13.30 -11.20 -2.22
CA MET A 201 -11.88 -11.51 -2.32
C MET A 201 -10.99 -10.33 -1.89
N LYS A 202 -11.40 -9.09 -2.16
CA LYS A 202 -10.74 -7.87 -1.66
C LYS A 202 -10.81 -7.79 -0.15
N GLU A 203 -11.96 -8.10 0.44
CA GLU A 203 -12.10 -8.20 1.90
C GLU A 203 -11.14 -9.23 2.48
N LEU A 204 -10.96 -10.41 1.86
CA LEU A 204 -10.02 -11.42 2.35
C LEU A 204 -8.54 -11.03 2.19
N CYS A 205 -8.20 -10.23 1.19
CA CYS A 205 -6.81 -9.95 0.80
C CYS A 205 -6.32 -8.53 1.14
N SER A 206 -7.12 -7.71 1.82
CA SER A 206 -6.73 -6.37 2.25
C SER A 206 -7.21 -6.08 3.67
N ILE A 207 -6.60 -5.10 4.32
CA ILE A 207 -7.08 -4.60 5.62
C ILE A 207 -8.24 -3.64 5.34
N THR A 208 -9.44 -4.05 5.74
CA THR A 208 -10.65 -3.23 5.61
C THR A 208 -10.61 -2.04 6.56
N GLN A 209 -11.45 -1.03 6.31
CA GLN A 209 -11.59 0.10 7.24
C GLN A 209 -12.03 -0.36 8.63
N ALA A 210 -12.98 -1.29 8.72
CA ALA A 210 -13.46 -1.82 9.99
C ALA A 210 -12.33 -2.49 10.79
N GLU A 211 -11.52 -3.34 10.14
CA GLU A 211 -10.36 -4.00 10.75
C GLU A 211 -9.28 -2.99 11.16
N SER A 212 -9.05 -1.93 10.37
CA SER A 212 -8.07 -0.89 10.70
C SER A 212 -8.39 -0.12 11.99
N LEU A 213 -9.63 -0.18 12.48
CA LEU A 213 -10.06 0.45 13.72
C LEU A 213 -9.99 -0.48 14.94
N GLN A 214 -9.71 -1.77 14.75
CA GLN A 214 -9.70 -2.79 15.81
C GLN A 214 -8.34 -2.88 16.52
N HIS A 215 -7.78 -1.74 16.94
CA HIS A 215 -6.45 -1.68 17.57
C HIS A 215 -6.31 -2.58 18.82
N HIS A 216 -7.42 -2.86 19.50
CA HIS A 216 -7.46 -3.70 20.70
C HIS A 216 -7.09 -5.17 20.44
N LEU A 217 -7.16 -5.65 19.19
CA LEU A 217 -6.79 -7.01 18.82
C LEU A 217 -5.26 -7.21 18.73
N GLY A 218 -4.50 -6.11 18.68
CA GLY A 218 -3.03 -6.13 18.64
C GLY A 218 -2.44 -6.47 17.28
N LEU A 219 -1.10 -6.53 17.23
CA LEU A 219 -0.34 -6.68 15.99
C LEU A 219 -0.54 -8.05 15.33
N ASP A 220 -0.70 -9.12 16.12
CA ASP A 220 -0.81 -10.49 15.62
C ASP A 220 -2.06 -10.69 14.76
N ASP A 221 -3.15 -9.98 15.06
CA ASP A 221 -4.40 -10.08 14.31
C ASP A 221 -4.25 -9.49 12.90
N VAL A 222 -3.66 -8.29 12.81
CA VAL A 222 -3.36 -7.65 11.52
C VAL A 222 -2.36 -8.47 10.70
N TRP A 223 -1.34 -9.06 11.34
CA TRP A 223 -0.40 -9.93 10.64
C TRP A 223 -1.06 -11.20 10.11
N ARG A 224 -1.98 -11.82 10.86
CA ARG A 224 -2.76 -12.97 10.39
C ARG A 224 -3.58 -12.59 9.16
N LYS A 225 -4.18 -11.39 9.14
CA LYS A 225 -4.90 -10.86 7.99
C LYS A 225 -4.00 -10.71 6.76
N ILE A 226 -2.87 -10.03 6.92
CA ILE A 226 -1.89 -9.80 5.84
C ILE A 226 -1.38 -11.14 5.27
N GLN A 227 -0.96 -12.05 6.14
CA GLN A 227 -0.46 -13.36 5.73
C GLN A 227 -1.54 -14.21 5.03
N GLY A 228 -2.78 -14.16 5.52
CA GLY A 228 -3.92 -14.81 4.88
C GLY A 228 -4.14 -14.33 3.45
N GLY A 229 -4.08 -13.01 3.23
CA GLY A 229 -4.16 -12.40 1.90
C GLY A 229 -3.06 -12.89 0.97
N PHE A 230 -1.80 -12.89 1.41
CA PHE A 230 -0.70 -13.41 0.60
C PHE A 230 -0.81 -14.91 0.31
N GLY A 231 -1.37 -15.70 1.23
CA GLY A 231 -1.66 -17.12 1.01
C GLY A 231 -2.67 -17.37 -0.11
N ILE A 232 -3.62 -16.44 -0.31
CA ILE A 232 -4.60 -16.48 -1.39
C ILE A 232 -3.98 -15.98 -2.71
N LEU A 233 -3.27 -14.85 -2.66
CA LEU A 233 -2.73 -14.18 -3.84
C LEU A 233 -1.54 -14.92 -4.45
N GLY A 234 -0.70 -15.57 -3.63
CA GLY A 234 0.52 -16.25 -4.08
C GLY A 234 0.26 -17.25 -5.23
N PRO A 235 -0.61 -18.24 -5.06
CA PRO A 235 -0.92 -19.21 -6.12
C PRO A 235 -1.50 -18.60 -7.40
N ILE A 236 -2.14 -17.42 -7.32
CA ILE A 236 -2.65 -16.69 -8.49
C ILE A 236 -1.49 -16.00 -9.22
N ILE A 237 -0.73 -15.18 -8.49
CA ILE A 237 0.33 -14.35 -9.05
C ILE A 237 1.50 -15.19 -9.56
N TYR A 238 1.79 -16.34 -8.94
CA TYR A 238 2.90 -17.23 -9.33
C TYR A 238 2.50 -18.30 -10.36
N TYR A 239 1.38 -18.08 -11.07
CA TYR A 239 1.12 -18.78 -12.33
C TYR A 239 1.67 -17.95 -13.49
N GLU A 240 2.52 -18.54 -14.33
CA GLU A 240 3.35 -17.80 -15.31
C GLU A 240 2.59 -16.79 -16.19
N PRO A 241 1.45 -17.13 -16.84
CA PRO A 241 0.69 -16.16 -17.62
C PRO A 241 0.25 -14.94 -16.81
N ILE A 242 -0.26 -15.16 -15.59
CA ILE A 242 -0.72 -14.10 -14.70
C ILE A 242 0.48 -13.30 -14.18
N MET A 243 1.60 -13.94 -13.84
CA MET A 243 2.82 -13.25 -13.39
C MET A 243 3.32 -12.26 -14.45
N ARG A 244 3.32 -12.68 -15.72
CA ARG A 244 3.75 -11.83 -16.84
C ARG A 244 2.84 -10.61 -16.99
N ALA A 245 1.53 -10.81 -17.00
CA ALA A 245 0.55 -9.73 -17.05
C ALA A 245 0.63 -8.82 -15.82
N PHE A 246 0.83 -9.39 -14.63
CA PHE A 246 0.95 -8.67 -13.35
C PHE A 246 2.16 -7.75 -13.35
N LEU A 247 3.33 -8.25 -13.75
CA LEU A 247 4.56 -7.46 -13.82
C LEU A 247 4.42 -6.32 -14.83
N TRP A 248 3.78 -6.59 -15.97
CA TRP A 248 3.50 -5.55 -16.95
C TRP A 248 2.60 -4.46 -16.36
N LYS A 249 1.46 -4.84 -15.75
CA LYS A 249 0.54 -3.87 -15.13
C LYS A 249 1.19 -3.11 -13.98
N PHE A 250 2.06 -3.76 -13.20
CA PHE A 250 2.83 -3.11 -12.16
C PHE A 250 3.71 -2.00 -12.73
N PHE A 251 4.48 -2.28 -13.78
CA PHE A 251 5.36 -1.29 -14.39
C PHE A 251 4.59 -0.15 -15.07
N GLU A 252 3.43 -0.43 -15.69
CA GLU A 252 2.52 0.60 -16.19
C GLU A 252 2.11 1.56 -15.05
N THR A 253 1.70 1.00 -13.91
CA THR A 253 1.30 1.79 -12.73
C THR A 253 2.44 2.66 -12.21
N LEU A 254 3.68 2.15 -12.22
CA LEU A 254 4.86 2.93 -11.84
C LEU A 254 5.10 4.10 -12.81
N VAL A 255 5.02 3.87 -14.12
CA VAL A 255 5.22 4.93 -15.12
C VAL A 255 4.12 5.99 -15.02
N GLU A 256 2.87 5.58 -14.83
CA GLU A 256 1.73 6.46 -14.56
C GLU A 256 1.99 7.34 -13.33
N ASP A 257 2.57 6.77 -12.27
CA ASP A 257 2.99 7.48 -11.06
C ASP A 257 4.41 8.11 -11.15
N ARG A 258 4.97 8.23 -12.36
CA ARG A 258 6.28 8.89 -12.61
C ARG A 258 7.47 8.27 -11.85
N VAL A 259 7.40 6.97 -11.59
CA VAL A 259 8.49 6.14 -11.08
C VAL A 259 9.11 5.37 -12.25
N LYS A 260 10.44 5.43 -12.38
CA LYS A 260 11.18 4.86 -13.51
C LYS A 260 12.04 3.66 -13.16
N TRP A 261 12.26 3.39 -11.88
CA TRP A 261 13.06 2.24 -11.42
C TRP A 261 12.43 1.60 -10.19
N VAL A 262 12.55 0.29 -10.06
CA VAL A 262 12.05 -0.43 -8.88
C VAL A 262 12.97 -1.53 -8.38
N GLU A 263 13.06 -1.65 -7.06
CA GLU A 263 13.68 -2.77 -6.34
C GLU A 263 12.60 -3.64 -5.68
N ILE A 264 12.46 -4.86 -6.17
CA ILE A 264 11.36 -5.77 -5.83
C ILE A 264 11.82 -6.78 -4.79
N ARG A 265 11.04 -6.99 -3.74
CA ARG A 265 11.16 -8.14 -2.82
C ARG A 265 10.17 -9.22 -3.25
N ALA A 266 10.69 -10.33 -3.76
CA ALA A 266 9.90 -11.46 -4.21
C ALA A 266 10.11 -12.67 -3.28
N VAL A 267 9.06 -13.46 -3.05
CA VAL A 267 9.09 -14.65 -2.20
C VAL A 267 9.31 -15.86 -3.11
N PHE A 268 10.56 -16.16 -3.44
CA PHE A 268 10.91 -17.26 -4.33
C PHE A 268 10.58 -18.66 -3.78
N ALA A 269 10.25 -18.76 -2.47
CA ALA A 269 9.70 -19.97 -1.88
C ALA A 269 8.24 -20.25 -2.30
N THR A 270 7.56 -19.29 -2.92
CA THR A 270 6.19 -19.48 -3.43
C THR A 270 6.24 -20.42 -4.65
N PRO A 271 5.48 -21.52 -4.66
CA PRO A 271 5.51 -22.46 -5.79
C PRO A 271 5.12 -21.79 -7.11
N PHE A 272 6.01 -21.83 -8.09
CA PHE A 272 5.80 -21.23 -9.40
C PHE A 272 5.32 -22.26 -10.41
N THR A 273 4.20 -22.01 -11.09
CA THR A 273 3.65 -22.95 -12.09
C THR A 273 3.77 -22.35 -13.48
N ARG A 274 4.48 -23.05 -14.38
CA ARG A 274 4.65 -22.63 -15.78
C ARG A 274 3.35 -22.78 -16.57
N GLN A 275 3.23 -22.04 -17.66
CA GLN A 275 2.06 -22.15 -18.53
C GLN A 275 1.86 -23.59 -19.01
N GLY A 276 0.61 -24.08 -18.96
CA GLY A 276 0.25 -25.44 -19.35
C GLY A 276 0.63 -26.55 -18.35
N ALA A 277 1.31 -26.25 -17.25
CA ALA A 277 1.62 -27.22 -16.20
C ALA A 277 0.54 -27.24 -15.09
N ASP A 278 0.34 -28.41 -14.49
CA ASP A 278 -0.55 -28.63 -13.33
C ASP A 278 0.17 -28.66 -11.99
N SER A 279 1.49 -28.69 -12.03
CA SER A 279 2.35 -28.74 -10.85
C SER A 279 3.40 -27.63 -10.95
N PRO A 280 3.81 -27.07 -9.80
CA PRO A 280 4.92 -26.14 -9.75
C PRO A 280 6.19 -26.72 -10.37
N THR A 281 6.99 -25.87 -10.99
CA THR A 281 8.31 -26.25 -11.49
C THR A 281 9.31 -26.35 -10.33
N GLU A 282 10.25 -27.30 -10.43
CA GLU A 282 11.39 -27.40 -9.51
C GLU A 282 12.51 -26.41 -9.86
N ASP A 283 12.44 -25.76 -11.04
CA ASP A 283 13.39 -24.76 -11.48
C ASP A 283 13.17 -23.45 -10.73
N LEU A 284 13.97 -23.25 -9.67
CA LEU A 284 13.96 -22.04 -8.85
C LEU A 284 14.37 -20.78 -9.61
N THR A 285 14.97 -20.90 -10.80
CA THR A 285 15.37 -19.77 -11.64
C THR A 285 14.26 -19.31 -12.58
N ALA A 286 13.21 -20.10 -12.76
CA ALA A 286 12.11 -19.82 -13.69
C ALA A 286 11.46 -18.45 -13.43
N VAL A 287 11.20 -18.12 -12.16
CA VAL A 287 10.62 -16.82 -11.75
C VAL A 287 11.53 -15.67 -12.15
N LEU A 288 12.84 -15.81 -11.91
CA LEU A 288 13.83 -14.78 -12.27
C LEU A 288 13.90 -14.59 -13.78
N GLY A 289 13.83 -15.69 -14.55
CA GLY A 289 13.78 -15.64 -16.00
C GLY A 289 12.58 -14.84 -16.52
N VAL A 290 11.39 -15.12 -15.98
CA VAL A 290 10.16 -14.39 -16.33
C VAL A 290 10.25 -12.90 -15.97
N ILE A 291 10.72 -12.58 -14.75
CA ILE A 291 10.90 -11.19 -14.32
C ILE A 291 11.85 -10.46 -15.27
N ASN A 292 13.01 -11.04 -15.56
CA ASN A 292 14.02 -10.43 -16.42
C ASN A 292 13.47 -10.19 -17.84
N GLU A 293 12.77 -11.17 -18.41
CA GLU A 293 12.17 -11.05 -19.74
C GLU A 293 11.14 -9.92 -19.80
N VAL A 294 10.23 -9.84 -18.83
CA VAL A 294 9.22 -8.77 -18.78
C VAL A 294 9.86 -7.40 -18.58
N VAL A 295 10.88 -7.29 -17.73
CA VAL A 295 11.62 -6.03 -17.50
C VAL A 295 12.29 -5.54 -18.77
N GLU A 296 13.03 -6.39 -19.48
CA GLU A 296 13.71 -5.98 -20.72
C GLU A 296 12.71 -5.60 -21.82
N ASN A 297 11.62 -6.35 -21.97
CA ASN A 297 10.56 -6.02 -22.91
C ASN A 297 9.87 -4.69 -22.56
N PHE A 298 9.59 -4.44 -21.28
CA PHE A 298 8.94 -3.20 -20.84
C PHE A 298 9.85 -1.98 -21.02
N LYS A 299 11.15 -2.10 -20.70
CA LYS A 299 12.16 -1.05 -20.95
C LYS A 299 12.27 -0.70 -22.43
N ALA A 300 12.19 -1.69 -23.32
CA ALA A 300 12.25 -1.46 -24.76
C ALA A 300 11.03 -0.70 -25.29
N ALA A 301 9.86 -0.86 -24.64
CA ALA A 301 8.60 -0.25 -25.06
C ALA A 301 8.26 1.08 -24.38
N ASN A 302 8.89 1.41 -23.24
CA ASN A 302 8.50 2.53 -22.38
C ASN A 302 9.70 3.32 -21.85
N ASP A 303 9.47 4.57 -21.42
CA ASP A 303 10.46 5.39 -20.69
C ASP A 303 10.59 4.91 -19.23
N PHE A 304 11.18 3.72 -19.08
CA PHE A 304 11.39 3.01 -17.83
C PHE A 304 12.86 2.58 -17.72
N TRP A 305 13.51 2.88 -16.59
CA TRP A 305 14.94 2.59 -16.39
C TRP A 305 15.19 1.12 -16.11
N GLY A 306 14.26 0.43 -15.44
CA GLY A 306 14.33 -1.01 -15.21
C GLY A 306 13.90 -1.43 -13.80
N ALA A 307 14.13 -2.70 -13.50
CA ALA A 307 13.84 -3.28 -12.21
C ALA A 307 14.90 -4.31 -11.82
N VAL A 308 15.08 -4.49 -10.51
CA VAL A 308 15.86 -5.60 -9.94
C VAL A 308 15.01 -6.32 -8.90
N SER A 309 15.15 -7.64 -8.81
CA SER A 309 14.45 -8.46 -7.83
C SER A 309 15.41 -9.08 -6.83
N PHE A 310 15.01 -9.08 -5.57
CA PHE A 310 15.71 -9.70 -4.45
C PHE A 310 14.82 -10.76 -3.83
N GLY A 311 15.39 -11.93 -3.57
CA GLY A 311 14.70 -12.98 -2.83
C GLY A 311 14.56 -12.60 -1.37
N LEU A 312 13.34 -12.69 -0.85
CA LEU A 312 13.10 -12.76 0.58
C LEU A 312 13.56 -14.13 1.07
N ARG A 313 14.38 -14.13 2.12
CA ARG A 313 14.76 -15.35 2.85
C ARG A 313 13.59 -15.83 3.70
#